data_AF-A0AAU9KDA7-F1
#
_entry.id   AF-A0AAU9KDA7-F1
#
_cell.length_a   1.000
_cell.length_b   1.000
_cell.length_c   1.000
_cell.angle_alpha   90.00
_cell.angle_beta   90.00
_cell.angle_gamma   90.00
#
_symmetry.space_group_name_H-M   'P 1'
#
loop_
_entity.id
_entity.type
_entity.pdbx_description
1 polymer ?
#
loop_
_entity_poly.entity_id
_entity_poly.type
_entity_poly.pdbx_seq_one_letter_code
_entity_poly.pdbx_strand_id
1 'polypeptide(L)'
;MSDFIITPTMFKHIFGQATIQCAIIFAMMFAGENFIPEYGNGKSIYYNPSSEDYVKSGRDYNFKGDKDCYWLYNNTDIGPSRMVTFIFNVFVLFQLFNEINCRKLQDETCILSNITKNWLFVFIWFVIFWVQVIMVEAGGWAMGCHLDGFTVEQWFICIAWGLVPIVSRWLIILIPFKDKILVLLLRS
;
A
#
# COMPACT_ATOMS: atom_id res chain seq x y z
N MET A 1 32.52 -8.34 19.55
CA MET A 1 31.51 -7.60 18.76
C MET A 1 31.46 -8.30 17.43
N SER A 2 30.55 -9.26 17.27
CA SER A 2 30.37 -9.94 15.99
C SER A 2 29.50 -9.01 15.14
N ASP A 3 30.10 -8.38 14.13
CA ASP A 3 29.42 -7.46 13.23
C ASP A 3 28.43 -8.24 12.37
N PHE A 4 27.22 -8.43 12.88
CA PHE A 4 26.11 -8.96 12.11
C PHE A 4 25.66 -7.88 11.11
N ILE A 5 25.62 -8.25 9.83
CA ILE A 5 25.09 -7.41 8.73
C ILE A 5 23.63 -7.01 8.98
N ILE A 6 22.89 -7.83 9.74
CA ILE A 6 21.51 -7.55 10.15
C ILE A 6 21.47 -7.55 11.68
N THR A 7 21.29 -6.38 12.26
CA THR A 7 21.08 -6.26 13.71
C THR A 7 19.66 -6.72 14.07
N PRO A 8 19.43 -7.35 15.24
CA PRO A 8 18.08 -7.73 15.66
C PRO A 8 17.06 -6.59 15.66
N THR A 9 17.50 -5.36 15.94
CA THR A 9 16.69 -4.14 15.82
C THR A 9 16.23 -3.89 14.39
N MET A 10 17.12 -4.05 13.40
CA MET A 10 16.78 -3.94 11.97
C MET A 10 15.80 -5.04 11.56
N PHE A 11 16.01 -6.28 12.00
CA PHE A 11 15.11 -7.41 11.69
C PHE A 11 13.70 -7.16 12.23
N LYS A 12 13.57 -6.65 13.46
CA LYS A 12 12.28 -6.26 14.06
C LYS A 12 11.54 -5.25 13.18
N HIS A 13 12.23 -4.20 12.69
CA HIS A 13 11.60 -3.19 11.82
C HIS A 13 11.17 -3.77 10.48
N ILE A 14 12.01 -4.61 9.84
CA ILE A 14 11.70 -5.26 8.57
C ILE A 14 10.46 -6.16 8.72
N PHE A 15 10.49 -7.07 9.69
CA PHE A 15 9.41 -8.03 9.89
C PHE A 15 8.11 -7.37 10.35
N GLY A 16 8.21 -6.39 11.28
CA GLY A 16 7.05 -5.66 11.78
C GLY A 16 6.33 -4.87 10.69
N GLN A 17 7.09 -4.11 9.88
CA GLN A 17 6.52 -3.35 8.77
C GLN A 17 5.87 -4.26 7.73
N ALA A 18 6.57 -5.31 7.31
CA ALA A 18 6.06 -6.26 6.32
C ALA A 18 4.77 -6.93 6.80
N THR A 19 4.71 -7.37 8.06
CA THR A 19 3.53 -8.04 8.62
C THR A 19 2.31 -7.12 8.61
N ILE A 20 2.47 -5.87 9.06
CA ILE A 20 1.37 -4.90 9.11
C ILE A 20 0.88 -4.56 7.69
N GLN A 21 1.80 -4.29 6.76
CA GLN A 21 1.45 -3.96 5.38
C GLN A 21 0.73 -5.13 4.69
N CYS A 22 1.24 -6.36 4.80
CA CYS A 22 0.60 -7.54 4.25
C CYS A 22 -0.80 -7.78 4.84
N ALA A 23 -0.95 -7.65 6.16
CA ALA A 23 -2.24 -7.80 6.81
C ALA A 23 -3.27 -6.78 6.30
N ILE A 24 -2.85 -5.53 6.08
CA ILE A 24 -3.73 -4.47 5.58
C ILE A 24 -4.11 -4.71 4.11
N ILE A 25 -3.16 -5.05 3.24
CA ILE A 25 -3.48 -5.37 1.83
C ILE A 25 -4.44 -6.56 1.76
N PHE A 26 -4.19 -7.60 2.56
CA PHE A 26 -5.07 -8.77 2.60
C PHE A 26 -6.47 -8.42 3.10
N ALA A 27 -6.57 -7.62 4.17
CA ALA A 27 -7.86 -7.15 4.67
C ALA A 27 -8.61 -6.31 3.62
N MET A 28 -7.93 -5.38 2.94
CA MET A 28 -8.52 -4.56 1.88
C MET A 28 -8.96 -5.38 0.67
N MET A 29 -8.26 -6.47 0.34
CA MET A 29 -8.68 -7.37 -0.75
C MET A 29 -10.06 -8.00 -0.50
N PHE A 30 -10.44 -8.18 0.77
CA PHE A 30 -11.77 -8.70 1.12
C PHE A 30 -12.78 -7.61 1.45
N ALA A 31 -12.36 -6.53 2.10
CA ALA A 31 -13.24 -5.47 2.59
C ALA A 31 -13.41 -4.29 1.62
N GLY A 32 -12.61 -4.19 0.55
CA GLY A 32 -12.56 -3.04 -0.34
C GLY A 32 -13.90 -2.71 -1.00
N GLU A 33 -14.71 -3.73 -1.32
CA GLU A 33 -16.02 -3.59 -1.96
C GLU A 33 -17.10 -2.91 -1.11
N ASN A 34 -16.83 -2.74 0.20
CA ASN A 34 -17.76 -2.11 1.15
C ASN A 34 -17.24 -0.79 1.73
N PHE A 35 -16.02 -0.38 1.35
CA PHE A 35 -15.33 0.75 1.98
C PHE A 35 -14.96 1.84 0.97
N ILE A 36 -14.56 1.46 -0.25
CA ILE A 36 -14.08 2.43 -1.24
C ILE A 36 -15.32 2.97 -1.97
N PRO A 37 -15.64 4.27 -1.83
CA PRO A 37 -16.77 4.85 -2.54
C PRO A 37 -16.48 4.90 -4.04
N GLU A 38 -17.51 4.68 -4.85
CA GLU A 38 -17.44 4.80 -6.30
C GLU A 38 -18.25 6.02 -6.74
N TYR A 39 -17.72 6.76 -7.71
CA TYR A 39 -18.41 7.95 -8.22
C TYR A 39 -18.20 8.10 -9.72
N GLY A 40 -19.25 8.53 -10.40
CA GLY A 40 -19.21 9.00 -11.78
C GLY A 40 -20.23 8.29 -12.68
N ASN A 41 -20.28 8.75 -13.93
CA ASN A 41 -21.26 8.31 -14.93
C ASN A 41 -20.60 7.71 -16.19
N GLY A 42 -19.34 7.30 -16.10
CA GLY A 42 -18.56 6.70 -17.18
C GLY A 42 -18.96 5.25 -17.48
N LYS A 43 -18.69 4.77 -18.70
CA LYS A 43 -19.00 3.38 -19.13
C LYS A 43 -18.16 2.31 -18.43
N SER A 44 -17.05 2.72 -17.84
CA SER A 44 -16.11 1.90 -17.06
C SER A 44 -16.47 1.83 -15.57
N ILE A 45 -17.53 2.53 -15.13
CA ILE A 45 -17.90 2.66 -13.71
C ILE A 45 -19.01 1.66 -13.36
N TYR A 46 -18.73 0.79 -12.38
CA TYR A 46 -19.65 -0.25 -11.93
C TYR A 46 -19.72 -0.28 -10.42
N TYR A 47 -20.94 -0.20 -9.92
CA TYR A 47 -21.23 -0.22 -8.50
C TYR A 47 -21.38 -1.63 -7.97
N ASN A 48 -21.14 -1.81 -6.67
CA ASN A 48 -21.40 -3.05 -5.99
C ASN A 48 -22.92 -3.34 -5.96
N PRO A 49 -23.40 -4.50 -6.45
CA PRO A 49 -24.83 -4.81 -6.47
C PRO A 49 -25.48 -4.91 -5.08
N SER A 50 -24.67 -5.07 -4.03
CA SER A 50 -25.16 -5.08 -2.64
C SER A 50 -25.17 -3.69 -2.01
N SER A 51 -24.45 -2.72 -2.57
CA SER A 51 -24.34 -1.36 -2.05
C SER A 51 -23.92 -0.42 -3.18
N GLU A 52 -24.90 0.30 -3.74
CA GLU A 52 -24.74 1.13 -4.94
C GLU A 52 -23.78 2.32 -4.78
N ASP A 53 -23.27 2.58 -3.58
CA ASP A 53 -22.33 3.69 -3.33
C ASP A 53 -20.85 3.26 -3.38
N TYR A 54 -20.55 1.95 -3.47
CA TYR A 54 -19.18 1.43 -3.38
C TYR A 54 -18.70 0.74 -4.66
N VAL A 55 -17.37 0.66 -4.79
CA VAL A 55 -16.69 0.00 -5.91
C VAL A 55 -17.04 -1.48 -6.00
N LYS A 56 -17.09 -1.99 -7.23
CA LYS A 56 -17.18 -3.43 -7.47
C LYS A 56 -15.90 -4.15 -7.00
N SER A 57 -16.04 -5.37 -6.48
CA SER A 57 -14.98 -6.20 -5.89
C SER A 57 -13.68 -6.32 -6.69
N GLY A 58 -13.75 -6.28 -8.02
CA GLY A 58 -12.61 -6.53 -8.89
C GLY A 58 -12.11 -7.98 -8.89
N ARG A 59 -12.72 -8.87 -8.09
CA ARG A 59 -12.45 -10.31 -8.07
C ARG A 59 -13.16 -10.99 -9.24
N ASP A 60 -12.50 -11.94 -9.90
CA ASP A 60 -13.12 -12.67 -11.02
C ASP A 60 -14.30 -13.53 -10.59
N TYR A 61 -14.21 -14.11 -9.38
CA TYR A 61 -15.20 -15.02 -8.82
C TYR A 61 -15.60 -14.58 -7.41
N ASN A 62 -16.87 -14.78 -7.10
CA ASN A 62 -17.41 -14.63 -5.75
C ASN A 62 -17.05 -15.83 -4.88
N PHE A 63 -17.25 -15.71 -3.56
CA PHE A 63 -17.05 -16.81 -2.61
C PHE A 63 -17.88 -18.07 -2.92
N LYS A 64 -18.97 -17.92 -3.68
CA LYS A 64 -19.83 -19.02 -4.13
C LYS A 64 -19.30 -19.74 -5.38
N GLY A 65 -18.24 -19.23 -6.01
CA GLY A 65 -17.70 -19.73 -7.28
C GLY A 65 -18.37 -19.13 -8.52
N ASP A 66 -19.38 -18.28 -8.36
CA ASP A 66 -20.03 -17.58 -9.47
C ASP A 66 -19.12 -16.47 -10.03
N LYS A 67 -19.22 -16.22 -11.35
CA LYS A 67 -18.47 -15.14 -12.02
C LYS A 67 -18.95 -13.78 -11.51
N ASP A 68 -18.01 -12.92 -11.10
CA ASP A 68 -18.29 -11.57 -10.61
C ASP A 68 -17.75 -10.49 -11.55
N CYS A 69 -16.44 -10.25 -11.54
CA CYS A 69 -15.79 -9.27 -12.41
C CYS A 69 -15.14 -9.88 -13.66
N TYR A 70 -15.25 -11.19 -13.87
CA TYR A 70 -14.64 -11.90 -15.01
C TYR A 70 -14.92 -11.23 -16.36
N TRP A 71 -16.15 -10.75 -16.58
CA TRP A 71 -16.53 -10.06 -17.81
C TRP A 71 -15.92 -8.66 -17.95
N LEU A 72 -15.67 -7.90 -16.87
CA LEU A 72 -15.09 -6.55 -16.93
C LEU A 72 -13.67 -6.62 -17.48
N TYR A 73 -12.89 -7.58 -16.97
CA TYR A 73 -11.51 -7.78 -17.38
C TYR A 73 -11.36 -8.10 -18.87
N ASN A 74 -12.30 -8.87 -19.44
CA ASN A 74 -12.26 -9.26 -20.85
C ASN A 74 -12.84 -8.19 -21.80
N ASN A 75 -13.42 -7.10 -21.28
CA ASN A 75 -13.97 -6.01 -22.07
C ASN A 75 -12.99 -4.82 -22.11
N THR A 76 -12.43 -4.55 -23.29
CA THR A 76 -11.45 -3.46 -23.50
C THR A 76 -12.03 -2.07 -23.30
N ASP A 77 -13.34 -1.89 -23.47
CA ASP A 77 -14.01 -0.59 -23.36
C ASP A 77 -14.33 -0.20 -21.91
N ILE A 78 -14.26 -1.16 -21.00
CA ILE A 78 -14.70 -1.04 -19.60
C ILE A 78 -13.49 -1.08 -18.67
N GLY A 79 -12.59 -2.04 -18.86
CA GLY A 79 -11.41 -2.21 -18.03
C GLY A 79 -11.70 -2.82 -16.64
N PRO A 80 -10.65 -2.99 -15.83
CA PRO A 80 -10.75 -3.60 -14.49
C PRO A 80 -11.41 -2.66 -13.49
N SER A 81 -11.93 -3.19 -12.38
CA SER A 81 -12.53 -2.38 -11.30
C SER A 81 -11.51 -1.44 -10.66
N ARG A 82 -11.96 -0.24 -10.25
CA ARG A 82 -11.18 0.74 -9.47
C ARG A 82 -10.61 0.13 -8.18
N MET A 83 -11.27 -0.88 -7.60
CA MET A 83 -10.77 -1.55 -6.39
C MET A 83 -9.36 -2.15 -6.58
N VAL A 84 -9.09 -2.78 -7.73
CA VAL A 84 -7.79 -3.41 -7.99
C VAL A 84 -6.71 -2.34 -8.15
N THR A 85 -7.04 -1.25 -8.86
CA THR A 85 -6.17 -0.08 -8.97
C THR A 85 -5.92 0.55 -7.60
N PHE A 86 -6.90 0.55 -6.70
CA PHE A 86 -6.79 1.16 -5.38
C PHE A 86 -5.81 0.37 -4.52
N ILE A 87 -5.94 -0.95 -4.50
CA ILE A 87 -5.02 -1.84 -3.80
C ILE A 87 -3.60 -1.68 -4.36
N PHE A 88 -3.45 -1.61 -5.68
CA PHE A 88 -2.16 -1.34 -6.32
C PHE A 88 -1.57 0.00 -5.88
N ASN A 89 -2.37 1.08 -5.90
CA ASN A 89 -1.90 2.40 -5.51
C ASN A 89 -1.49 2.45 -4.03
N VAL A 90 -2.27 1.88 -3.14
CA VAL A 90 -1.94 1.80 -1.71
C VAL A 90 -0.68 0.97 -1.49
N PHE A 91 -0.50 -0.13 -2.22
CA PHE A 91 0.72 -0.92 -2.18
C PHE A 91 1.93 -0.04 -2.52
N VAL A 92 1.93 0.64 -3.68
CA VAL A 92 3.06 1.51 -4.08
C VAL A 92 3.29 2.64 -3.08
N LEU A 93 2.23 3.26 -2.57
CA LEU A 93 2.35 4.27 -1.52
C LEU A 93 2.98 3.69 -0.24
N PHE A 94 2.70 2.43 0.12
CA PHE A 94 3.40 1.79 1.23
C PHE A 94 4.90 1.72 1.00
N GLN A 95 5.36 1.39 -0.21
CA GLN A 95 6.80 1.40 -0.49
C GLN A 95 7.39 2.82 -0.42
N LEU A 96 6.68 3.81 -0.98
CA LEU A 96 7.11 5.20 -0.99
C LEU A 96 7.24 5.80 0.42
N PHE A 97 6.27 5.54 1.30
CA PHE A 97 6.31 6.01 2.68
C PHE A 97 7.24 5.16 3.57
N ASN A 98 7.39 3.86 3.26
CA ASN A 98 8.35 3.02 3.96
C ASN A 98 9.81 3.41 3.63
N GLU A 99 10.08 3.97 2.44
CA GLU A 99 11.40 4.53 2.11
C GLU A 99 11.85 5.60 3.11
N ILE A 100 10.92 6.47 3.55
CA ILE A 100 11.18 7.50 4.56
C ILE A 100 11.59 6.85 5.89
N ASN A 101 10.95 5.73 6.26
CA ASN A 101 11.31 4.98 7.46
C ASN A 101 12.70 4.33 7.32
N CYS A 102 13.00 3.70 6.18
CA CYS A 102 14.27 2.99 5.98
C CYS A 102 15.50 3.89 6.08
N ARG A 103 15.34 5.23 5.94
CA ARG A 103 16.42 6.21 6.14
C ARG A 103 17.05 6.16 7.53
N LYS A 104 16.32 5.73 8.55
CA LYS A 104 16.78 5.60 9.94
C LYS A 104 16.57 4.18 10.43
N LEU A 105 17.66 3.45 10.62
CA LEU A 105 17.66 2.01 10.96
C LEU A 105 17.58 1.73 12.47
N GLN A 106 17.98 2.69 13.30
CA GLN A 106 17.91 2.59 14.75
C GLN A 106 16.56 3.09 15.27
N ASP A 107 16.29 2.88 16.56
CA ASP A 107 15.06 3.30 17.27
C ASP A 107 15.01 4.83 17.50
N GLU A 108 15.29 5.61 16.46
CA GLU A 108 15.12 7.06 16.43
C GLU A 108 13.63 7.41 16.21
N THR A 109 13.11 8.33 17.02
CA THR A 109 11.70 8.78 16.98
C THR A 109 11.44 9.86 15.92
N CYS A 110 12.45 10.68 15.60
CA CYS A 110 12.32 11.79 14.64
C CYS A 110 12.75 11.38 13.22
N ILE A 111 11.91 10.63 12.49
CA ILE A 111 12.19 10.17 11.13
C ILE A 111 12.41 11.28 10.09
N LEU A 112 11.84 12.47 10.30
CA LEU A 112 11.96 13.60 9.36
C LEU A 112 13.20 14.48 9.62
N SER A 113 13.95 14.21 10.68
CA SER A 113 15.12 15.03 11.04
C SER A 113 16.16 15.04 9.93
N ASN A 114 16.55 16.21 9.43
CA ASN A 114 17.52 16.37 8.34
C ASN A 114 17.11 15.76 6.99
N ILE A 115 15.81 15.59 6.69
CA ILE A 115 15.38 15.03 5.39
C ILE A 115 15.74 15.93 4.21
N THR A 116 15.60 17.25 4.38
CA THR A 116 15.86 18.25 3.34
C THR A 116 17.35 18.52 3.10
N LYS A 117 18.25 18.01 3.95
CA LYS A 117 19.70 18.13 3.73
C LYS A 117 20.18 17.29 2.55
N ASN A 118 19.49 16.18 2.27
CA ASN A 118 19.79 15.36 1.10
C ASN A 118 18.78 15.68 -0.01
N TRP A 119 19.14 16.61 -0.88
CA TRP A 119 18.26 17.05 -1.97
C TRP A 119 17.97 15.93 -2.99
N LEU A 120 18.90 15.00 -3.19
CA LEU A 120 18.71 13.85 -4.07
C LEU A 120 17.63 12.90 -3.56
N PHE A 121 17.57 12.67 -2.24
CA PHE A 121 16.49 11.87 -1.63
C PHE A 121 15.11 12.50 -1.89
N VAL A 122 14.98 13.80 -1.62
CA VAL A 122 13.73 14.54 -1.83
C VAL A 122 13.32 14.52 -3.30
N PHE A 123 14.27 14.72 -4.21
CA PHE A 123 14.04 14.68 -5.65
C PHE A 123 13.51 13.31 -6.11
N ILE A 124 14.20 12.22 -5.76
CA ILE A 124 13.78 10.86 -6.14
C ILE A 124 12.40 10.54 -5.60
N TRP A 125 12.13 10.90 -4.33
CA TRP A 125 10.84 10.67 -3.70
C TRP A 125 9.69 11.33 -4.49
N PHE A 126 9.86 12.61 -4.88
CA PHE A 126 8.86 13.30 -5.71
C PHE A 126 8.75 12.71 -7.11
N VAL A 127 9.84 12.28 -7.73
CA VAL A 127 9.79 11.62 -9.04
C VAL A 127 8.97 10.34 -8.97
N ILE A 128 9.21 9.48 -7.96
CA ILE A 128 8.43 8.24 -7.78
C ILE A 128 6.95 8.57 -7.54
N PHE A 129 6.65 9.57 -6.70
CA PHE A 129 5.27 10.00 -6.46
C PHE A 129 4.58 10.50 -7.73
N TRP A 130 5.23 11.34 -8.54
CA TRP A 130 4.64 11.84 -9.78
C TRP A 130 4.45 10.75 -10.83
N VAL A 131 5.42 9.85 -10.97
CA VAL A 131 5.27 8.67 -11.82
C VAL A 131 4.09 7.82 -11.35
N GLN A 132 3.91 7.66 -10.04
CA GLN A 132 2.76 6.95 -9.48
C GLN A 132 1.43 7.60 -9.84
N VAL A 133 1.32 8.93 -9.75
CA VAL A 133 0.11 9.66 -10.18
C VAL A 133 -0.17 9.41 -11.66
N ILE A 134 0.84 9.53 -12.53
CA ILE A 134 0.68 9.30 -13.98
C ILE A 134 0.27 7.85 -14.26
N MET A 135 0.85 6.88 -13.55
CA MET A 135 0.50 5.47 -13.72
C MET A 135 -0.94 5.17 -13.30
N VAL A 136 -1.46 5.81 -12.26
CA VAL A 136 -2.86 5.59 -11.83
C VAL A 136 -3.85 6.26 -12.79
N GLU A 137 -3.56 7.47 -13.26
CA GLU A 137 -4.47 8.22 -14.13
C GLU A 137 -4.45 7.74 -15.59
N ALA A 138 -3.29 7.30 -16.10
CA ALA A 138 -3.09 6.96 -17.51
C ALA A 138 -2.56 5.53 -17.74
N GLY A 139 -2.32 4.74 -16.70
CA GLY A 139 -1.74 3.40 -16.81
C GLY A 139 -2.74 2.29 -17.11
N GLY A 140 -3.94 2.61 -17.62
CA GLY A 140 -4.98 1.60 -17.88
C GLY A 140 -4.51 0.49 -18.83
N TRP A 141 -3.81 0.85 -19.91
CA TRP A 141 -3.31 -0.12 -20.89
C TRP A 141 -2.06 -0.89 -20.43
N ALA A 142 -1.13 -0.21 -19.75
CA ALA A 142 0.18 -0.79 -19.41
C ALA A 142 0.17 -1.57 -18.07
N MET A 143 -0.65 -1.12 -17.12
CA MET A 143 -0.63 -1.60 -15.72
C MET A 143 -1.96 -2.22 -15.28
N GLY A 144 -2.95 -2.33 -16.18
CA GLY A 144 -4.28 -2.81 -15.83
C GLY A 144 -4.96 -1.92 -14.78
N CYS A 145 -4.71 -0.61 -14.83
CA CYS A 145 -5.42 0.36 -14.00
C CYS A 145 -6.80 0.66 -14.59
N HIS A 146 -7.70 1.22 -13.77
CA HIS A 146 -8.99 1.69 -14.25
C HIS A 146 -8.81 2.81 -15.27
N LEU A 147 -9.65 2.83 -16.31
CA LEU A 147 -9.51 3.75 -17.44
C LEU A 147 -9.81 5.21 -17.08
N ASP A 148 -10.69 5.44 -16.11
CA ASP A 148 -11.11 6.79 -15.67
C ASP A 148 -10.32 7.25 -14.43
N GLY A 149 -9.16 6.65 -14.13
CA GLY A 149 -8.27 7.07 -13.06
C GLY A 149 -8.89 7.00 -11.66
N PHE A 150 -8.61 8.00 -10.81
CA PHE A 150 -9.28 8.15 -9.51
C PHE A 150 -9.91 9.51 -9.33
N THR A 151 -10.99 9.52 -8.54
CA THR A 151 -11.53 10.76 -8.03
C THR A 151 -10.63 11.34 -6.94
N VAL A 152 -10.74 12.64 -6.72
CA VAL A 152 -9.97 13.35 -5.67
C VAL A 152 -10.22 12.74 -4.28
N GLU A 153 -11.46 12.32 -3.99
CA GLU A 153 -11.81 11.65 -2.73
C GLU A 153 -11.10 10.30 -2.57
N GLN A 154 -11.11 9.46 -3.61
CA GLN A 154 -10.41 8.18 -3.61
C GLN A 154 -8.89 8.36 -3.43
N TRP A 155 -8.32 9.41 -4.02
CA TRP A 155 -6.91 9.78 -3.83
C TRP A 155 -6.59 10.12 -2.37
N PHE A 156 -7.43 10.92 -1.71
CA PHE A 156 -7.21 11.23 -0.29
C PHE A 156 -7.30 9.99 0.59
N ILE A 157 -8.24 9.09 0.31
CA ILE A 157 -8.37 7.82 1.02
C ILE A 157 -7.13 6.94 0.77
N CYS A 158 -6.64 6.86 -0.47
CA CYS A 158 -5.39 6.15 -0.81
C CYS A 158 -4.20 6.69 -0.02
N ILE A 159 -4.03 8.02 0.01
CA ILE A 159 -2.92 8.67 0.71
C ILE A 159 -3.04 8.44 2.21
N ALA A 160 -4.24 8.52 2.78
CA ALA A 160 -4.49 8.28 4.20
C ALA A 160 -4.06 6.86 4.59
N TRP A 161 -4.44 5.84 3.82
CA TRP A 161 -3.94 4.49 4.00
C TRP A 161 -2.44 4.42 3.78
N GLY A 162 -1.92 5.04 2.71
CA GLY A 162 -0.51 5.09 2.36
C GLY A 162 0.40 5.57 3.51
N LEU A 163 -0.08 6.43 4.40
CA LEU A 163 0.67 6.91 5.57
C LEU A 163 0.87 5.87 6.68
N VAL A 164 0.18 4.72 6.63
CA VAL A 164 0.25 3.69 7.67
C VAL A 164 1.67 3.20 7.97
N PRO A 165 2.60 2.97 7.03
CA PRO A 165 3.97 2.59 7.35
C PRO A 165 4.69 3.59 8.27
N ILE A 166 4.42 4.90 8.13
CA ILE A 166 5.00 5.92 9.02
C ILE A 166 4.45 5.74 10.44
N VAL A 167 3.15 5.52 10.57
CA VAL A 167 2.47 5.33 11.86
C VAL A 167 2.88 4.00 12.51
N SER A 168 2.94 2.93 11.73
CA SER A 168 3.32 1.59 12.20
C SER A 168 4.76 1.55 12.72
N ARG A 169 5.67 2.40 12.20
CA ARG A 169 7.02 2.51 12.74
C ARG A 169 6.98 2.94 14.20
N TRP A 170 6.16 3.93 14.53
CA TRP A 170 6.00 4.39 15.90
C TRP A 170 5.49 3.26 16.80
N LEU A 171 4.53 2.46 16.32
CA LEU A 171 4.06 1.26 17.02
C LEU A 171 5.16 0.21 17.22
N ILE A 172 5.99 -0.04 16.22
CA ILE A 172 7.07 -1.03 16.29
C ILE A 172 8.15 -0.60 17.30
N ILE A 173 8.49 0.69 17.36
CA ILE A 173 9.48 1.21 18.33
C ILE A 173 9.03 0.93 19.79
N LEU A 174 7.73 0.95 20.08
CA LEU A 174 7.19 0.71 21.43
C LEU A 174 7.48 -0.70 21.98
N ILE A 175 7.77 -1.69 21.13
CA ILE A 175 8.06 -3.06 21.55
C ILE A 175 9.57 -3.19 21.79
N PRO A 176 10.10 -3.14 23.02
CA PRO A 176 11.54 -3.25 23.24
C PRO A 176 12.03 -4.65 22.87
N PHE A 177 12.96 -4.75 21.93
CA PHE A 177 13.62 -6.03 21.62
C PHE A 177 14.82 -6.17 22.56
N LYS A 178 14.76 -7.13 23.48
CA LYS A 178 15.85 -7.37 24.44
C LYS A 178 16.85 -8.33 23.81
N ASP A 179 18.00 -7.81 23.40
CA ASP A 179 19.11 -8.56 22.77
C ASP A 179 19.59 -9.78 23.57
N LYS A 180 19.30 -9.82 24.88
CA LYS A 180 19.79 -10.88 25.78
C LYS A 180 19.25 -12.29 25.46
N ILE A 181 18.04 -12.43 24.90
CA ILE A 181 17.42 -13.75 24.65
C ILE A 181 18.01 -14.41 23.39
N LEU A 182 18.29 -13.63 22.34
CA LEU A 182 18.84 -14.16 21.09
C LEU A 182 20.31 -14.60 21.24
N VAL A 183 21.09 -13.86 22.04
CA VAL A 183 22.48 -14.21 22.38
C VAL A 183 22.55 -15.48 23.23
N LEU A 184 21.52 -15.79 24.02
CA LEU A 184 21.43 -17.04 24.80
C LEU A 184 21.05 -18.24 23.93
N LEU A 185 20.19 -18.06 22.93
CA LEU A 185 19.76 -19.14 22.02
C LEU A 185 20.78 -19.46 20.91
N LEU A 186 21.60 -18.48 20.50
CA LEU A 186 22.66 -18.67 19.50
C LEU A 186 24.02 -19.07 20.12
N ARG A 187 24.08 -19.22 21.45
CA ARG A 187 25.29 -19.65 22.20
C ARG A 187 25.13 -21.05 22.83
N SER A 188 24.03 -21.75 22.58
CA SER A 188 23.84 -23.18 22.88
C SER A 188 23.95 -24.01 21.61
#